data_AF-A0A957IYP7-F1
#
_entry.id   AF-A0A957IYP7-F1
#
_cell.length_a   1.000
_cell.length_b   1.000
_cell.length_c   1.000
_cell.angle_alpha   90.00
_cell.angle_beta   90.00
_cell.angle_gamma   90.00
#
_symmetry.space_group_name_H-M   'P 1'
#
loop_
_entity.id
_entity.type
_entity.pdbx_description
1 polymer ?
#
loop_
_entity_poly.entity_id
_entity_poly.type
_entity_poly.pdbx_seq_one_letter_code
_entity_poly.pdbx_strand_id
1 'polypeptide(L)'
;MRADHFALRMRSVLPVLLFIFLLFGFAVFRQSARAASAVVGTGTPSSCTESAFDAALTTAGNGGGTITFNCGAAAHTLQFTVAKFVNLGDVTIDGGGRIILAAGNNERHFFAGPVTFRLRNITLRQGDSLVNGGAIEASGGQVILESVRLLDNRSAVAGGAIYCYDATLTIDGSQIDGNSAPTGGAIYNDGCAVTIRNSSFADNRATAAVNGRGGAVDNAQPGRITIRSSRFSTNNALDGGALYNAGGASADLAGVTLDENTGGYGGAIENSGVITITDSLLDRNSVTGSGGGLWNVSGSALLERSTVSGNTAFEGGGISTYGTSLEMRQVNLVGNMATAPGGGGTNGGGLHHLGGVVFVTDATISGNVARNNGGGIYQVADDNLTLTNVTLADNAADVLGGGLYHYGRYAVLTNVTLANNSAGAAGAAIYEDSPQTPSSPGVVQLA
;
A
#
# COMPACT_ATOMS: atom_id res chain seq x y z
N MET A 1 -5.28 -29.54 -55.54
CA MET A 1 -6.21 -30.69 -55.37
C MET A 1 -6.69 -30.61 -53.93
N ARG A 2 -7.90 -30.09 -53.64
CA ARG A 2 -9.17 -30.85 -53.41
C ARG A 2 -8.93 -32.17 -52.65
N ALA A 3 -9.67 -32.55 -51.61
CA ALA A 3 -10.80 -31.99 -50.87
C ALA A 3 -11.05 -32.91 -49.65
N ASP A 4 -11.54 -32.33 -48.54
CA ASP A 4 -12.66 -32.73 -47.68
C ASP A 4 -13.03 -34.21 -47.39
N HIS A 5 -13.30 -34.53 -46.12
CA HIS A 5 -14.66 -34.80 -45.57
C HIS A 5 -14.68 -35.69 -44.29
N PHE A 6 -15.33 -35.14 -43.24
CA PHE A 6 -16.28 -35.77 -42.29
C PHE A 6 -15.85 -36.91 -41.35
N ALA A 7 -16.48 -37.20 -40.22
CA ALA A 7 -17.27 -36.51 -39.18
C ALA A 7 -17.89 -37.62 -38.29
N LEU A 8 -18.01 -37.35 -36.99
CA LEU A 8 -18.88 -37.97 -35.97
C LEU A 8 -18.75 -39.46 -35.59
N ARG A 9 -18.58 -39.71 -34.28
CA ARG A 9 -19.55 -40.49 -33.47
C ARG A 9 -19.45 -40.16 -31.97
N MET A 10 -20.58 -39.72 -31.40
CA MET A 10 -20.90 -39.55 -29.98
C MET A 10 -20.97 -40.88 -29.22
N ARG A 11 -20.68 -40.86 -27.90
CA ARG A 11 -21.40 -41.48 -26.74
C ARG A 11 -20.88 -40.78 -25.46
N SER A 12 -21.59 -39.83 -24.83
CA SER A 12 -22.58 -39.96 -23.71
C SER A 12 -22.02 -40.72 -22.50
N VAL A 13 -21.96 -40.24 -21.23
CA VAL A 13 -23.01 -39.74 -20.30
C VAL A 13 -22.28 -39.09 -19.08
N LEU A 14 -22.36 -37.76 -18.81
CA LEU A 14 -23.26 -37.00 -17.87
C LEU A 14 -22.81 -36.98 -16.36
N PRO A 15 -23.17 -35.96 -15.52
CA PRO A 15 -22.72 -34.55 -15.54
C PRO A 15 -22.34 -33.96 -14.15
N VAL A 16 -21.64 -32.82 -14.15
CA VAL A 16 -21.57 -31.87 -13.01
C VAL A 16 -22.79 -30.94 -13.09
N LEU A 17 -23.57 -30.84 -12.01
CA LEU A 17 -24.73 -29.95 -11.93
C LEU A 17 -24.31 -28.48 -12.05
N LEU A 18 -24.74 -27.83 -13.13
CA LEU A 18 -24.82 -26.38 -13.27
C LEU A 18 -26.31 -26.02 -13.17
N PHE A 19 -26.72 -25.40 -12.06
CA PHE A 19 -28.08 -24.89 -11.91
C PHE A 19 -28.23 -23.60 -12.73
N ILE A 20 -28.90 -23.72 -13.89
CA ILE A 20 -29.42 -22.59 -14.66
C ILE A 20 -30.85 -22.32 -14.16
N PHE A 21 -31.08 -21.16 -13.56
CA PHE A 21 -32.43 -20.64 -13.34
C PHE A 21 -32.90 -19.91 -14.61
N LEU A 22 -33.89 -20.48 -15.28
CA LEU A 22 -34.63 -19.83 -16.37
C LEU A 22 -36.00 -19.41 -15.86
N LEU A 23 -36.30 -18.12 -16.10
CA LEU A 23 -37.50 -17.40 -15.70
C LEU A 23 -38.81 -18.09 -16.08
N PHE A 24 -39.75 -18.14 -15.14
CA PHE A 24 -41.16 -17.96 -15.43
C PHE A 24 -41.73 -16.85 -14.54
N GLY A 25 -42.35 -15.88 -15.19
CA GLY A 25 -42.83 -14.63 -14.60
C GLY A 25 -43.90 -14.85 -13.54
N PHE A 26 -43.58 -14.45 -12.32
CA PHE A 26 -44.50 -13.68 -11.50
C PHE A 26 -43.96 -12.24 -11.49
N ALA A 27 -44.70 -11.33 -12.11
CA ALA A 27 -44.57 -9.92 -11.83
C ALA A 27 -44.99 -9.68 -10.37
N VAL A 28 -44.08 -9.99 -9.44
CA VAL A 28 -44.11 -9.36 -8.13
C VAL A 28 -43.82 -7.91 -8.43
N PHE A 29 -44.83 -7.06 -8.28
CA PHE A 29 -44.59 -5.65 -8.05
C PHE A 29 -43.52 -5.59 -6.96
N ARG A 30 -42.27 -5.28 -7.32
CA ARG A 30 -41.31 -4.77 -6.35
C ARG A 30 -41.94 -3.47 -5.89
N GLN A 31 -42.79 -3.54 -4.87
CA GLN A 31 -43.00 -2.40 -4.01
C GLN A 31 -41.58 -1.91 -3.73
N SER A 32 -41.29 -0.70 -4.16
CA SER A 32 -40.17 0.06 -3.66
C SER A 32 -40.30 0.06 -2.14
N ALA A 33 -39.69 -0.93 -1.49
CA ALA A 33 -39.62 -1.02 -0.05
C ALA A 33 -38.94 0.29 0.37
N ARG A 34 -39.73 1.15 1.02
CA ARG A 34 -39.28 2.46 1.45
C ARG A 34 -38.06 2.23 2.33
N ALA A 35 -36.98 3.00 2.10
CA ALA A 35 -35.82 2.92 2.96
C ALA A 35 -36.25 3.05 4.43
N ALA A 36 -36.01 2.00 5.22
CA ALA A 36 -36.55 1.88 6.57
C ALA A 36 -35.40 2.03 7.57
N SER A 37 -35.20 3.26 8.03
CA SER A 37 -34.22 3.52 9.08
C SER A 37 -34.63 2.82 10.38
N ALA A 38 -33.64 2.31 11.12
CA ALA A 38 -33.86 1.54 12.33
C ALA A 38 -32.96 2.06 13.47
N VAL A 39 -33.40 1.82 14.70
CA VAL A 39 -32.68 2.21 15.92
C VAL A 39 -32.39 0.95 16.73
N VAL A 40 -31.13 0.76 17.10
CA VAL A 40 -30.69 -0.28 18.03
C VAL A 40 -30.82 0.24 19.45
N GLY A 41 -31.55 -0.47 20.30
CA GLY A 41 -31.77 -0.10 21.70
C GLY A 41 -32.90 0.90 21.95
N THR A 42 -33.21 1.10 23.23
CA THR A 42 -34.37 1.87 23.72
C THR A 42 -33.99 2.98 24.70
N GLY A 43 -32.70 3.28 24.85
CA GLY A 43 -32.19 4.36 25.70
C GLY A 43 -31.28 3.90 26.84
N THR A 44 -31.08 2.59 27.00
CA THR A 44 -30.21 2.02 28.04
C THR A 44 -29.12 1.14 27.42
N PRO A 45 -27.93 1.03 28.03
CA PRO A 45 -26.86 0.16 27.53
C PRO A 45 -27.31 -1.31 27.37
N SER A 46 -28.10 -1.82 28.31
CA SER A 46 -28.59 -3.20 28.29
C SER A 46 -29.59 -3.49 27.17
N SER A 47 -30.20 -2.46 26.58
CA SER A 47 -31.12 -2.60 25.44
C SER A 47 -30.40 -2.74 24.09
N CYS A 48 -29.12 -2.38 24.03
CA CYS A 48 -28.29 -2.51 22.85
C CYS A 48 -27.60 -3.87 22.84
N THR A 49 -28.36 -4.87 22.38
CA THR A 49 -27.92 -6.26 22.22
C THR A 49 -27.64 -6.58 20.76
N GLU A 50 -26.91 -7.68 20.52
CA GLU A 50 -26.72 -8.22 19.16
C GLU A 50 -28.07 -8.53 18.49
N SER A 51 -29.04 -9.08 19.22
CA SER A 51 -30.39 -9.33 18.69
C SER A 51 -31.13 -8.05 18.28
N ALA A 52 -30.95 -6.94 19.01
CA ALA A 52 -31.53 -5.65 18.62
C ALA A 52 -30.85 -5.10 17.36
N PHE A 53 -29.54 -5.31 17.22
CA PHE A 53 -28.81 -4.98 16.00
C PHE A 53 -29.31 -5.81 14.81
N ASP A 54 -29.49 -7.13 14.97
CA ASP A 54 -29.96 -8.02 13.90
C ASP A 54 -31.37 -7.65 13.42
N ALA A 55 -32.25 -7.26 14.33
CA ALA A 55 -33.58 -6.75 14.00
C ALA A 55 -33.52 -5.43 13.21
N ALA A 56 -32.64 -4.51 13.61
CA ALA A 56 -32.41 -3.26 12.89
C ALA A 56 -31.81 -3.50 11.50
N LEU A 57 -30.86 -4.44 11.37
CA LEU A 57 -30.27 -4.81 10.09
C LEU A 57 -31.29 -5.47 9.16
N THR A 58 -32.17 -6.33 9.68
CA THR A 58 -33.28 -6.92 8.91
C THR A 58 -34.22 -5.84 8.37
N THR A 59 -34.48 -4.80 9.16
CA THR A 59 -35.32 -3.67 8.77
C THR A 59 -34.67 -2.84 7.67
N ALA A 60 -33.42 -2.41 7.87
CA ALA A 60 -32.69 -1.57 6.91
C ALA A 60 -32.25 -2.33 5.65
N GLY A 61 -31.96 -3.63 5.76
CA GLY A 61 -31.53 -4.47 4.63
C GLY A 61 -32.62 -4.68 3.59
N ASN A 62 -33.89 -4.65 3.99
CA ASN A 62 -35.04 -4.80 3.09
C ASN A 62 -35.47 -3.45 2.49
N GLY A 63 -34.71 -2.94 1.53
CA GLY A 63 -35.02 -1.69 0.81
C GLY A 63 -34.04 -0.54 1.05
N GLY A 64 -33.05 -0.74 1.90
CA GLY A 64 -32.03 0.24 2.27
C GLY A 64 -32.43 1.10 3.47
N GLY A 65 -31.48 1.83 4.07
CA GLY A 65 -31.78 2.69 5.22
C GLY A 65 -30.58 2.98 6.11
N THR A 66 -30.84 3.73 7.19
CA THR A 66 -29.82 4.05 8.20
C THR A 66 -30.11 3.33 9.52
N ILE A 67 -29.10 2.67 10.08
CA ILE A 67 -29.11 2.12 11.43
C ILE A 67 -28.41 3.11 12.36
N THR A 68 -29.09 3.50 13.43
CA THR A 68 -28.55 4.34 14.52
C THR A 68 -28.69 3.64 15.85
N PHE A 69 -28.10 4.20 16.91
CA PHE A 69 -28.04 3.56 18.22
C PHE A 69 -28.57 4.48 19.33
N ASN A 70 -29.44 3.92 20.18
CA ASN A 70 -29.95 4.54 21.39
C ASN A 70 -29.54 3.70 22.62
N CYS A 71 -28.24 3.65 22.89
CA CYS A 71 -27.63 2.84 23.95
C CYS A 71 -27.38 3.62 25.25
N GLY A 72 -27.90 4.84 25.36
CA GLY A 72 -27.53 5.79 26.41
C GLY A 72 -26.40 6.74 26.00
N ALA A 73 -25.95 7.58 26.93
CA ALA A 73 -25.04 8.69 26.64
C ALA A 73 -23.55 8.28 26.55
N ALA A 74 -23.16 7.20 27.23
CA ALA A 74 -21.77 6.73 27.29
C ALA A 74 -21.38 5.90 26.06
N ALA A 75 -20.08 5.69 25.86
CA ALA A 75 -19.59 4.72 24.89
C ALA A 75 -20.11 3.32 25.22
N HIS A 76 -20.51 2.57 24.20
CA HIS A 76 -21.12 1.25 24.36
C HIS A 76 -20.45 0.24 23.46
N THR A 77 -20.01 -0.88 24.05
CA THR A 77 -19.46 -2.02 23.33
C THR A 77 -20.55 -3.06 23.12
N LEU A 78 -20.85 -3.34 21.86
CA LEU A 78 -21.77 -4.38 21.45
C LEU A 78 -20.97 -5.58 20.94
N GLN A 79 -21.12 -6.71 21.62
CA GLN A 79 -20.42 -7.94 21.25
C GLN A 79 -21.15 -8.63 20.11
N PHE A 80 -20.43 -8.97 19.06
CA PHE A 80 -20.88 -9.84 17.98
C PHE A 80 -20.37 -11.26 18.22
N THR A 81 -21.28 -12.20 18.07
CA THR A 81 -20.98 -13.64 18.11
C THR A 81 -21.08 -14.29 16.74
N VAL A 82 -21.70 -13.60 15.77
CA VAL A 82 -21.88 -14.06 14.40
C VAL A 82 -21.67 -12.92 13.41
N ALA A 83 -21.02 -13.21 12.29
CA ALA A 83 -20.84 -12.26 11.20
C ALA A 83 -22.19 -11.75 10.63
N LYS A 84 -22.21 -10.50 10.19
CA LYS A 84 -23.40 -9.82 9.65
C LYS A 84 -23.31 -9.68 8.14
N PHE A 85 -24.43 -9.90 7.44
CA PHE A 85 -24.51 -9.82 5.99
C PHE A 85 -25.23 -8.55 5.55
N VAL A 86 -24.57 -7.74 4.73
CA VAL A 86 -25.10 -6.52 4.11
C VAL A 86 -25.09 -6.71 2.60
N ASN A 87 -26.13 -7.36 2.08
CA ASN A 87 -26.18 -7.85 0.68
C ASN A 87 -27.54 -7.68 -0.03
N LEU A 88 -28.56 -7.13 0.63
CA LEU A 88 -29.92 -7.00 0.05
C LEU A 88 -30.30 -5.57 -0.36
N GLY A 89 -29.81 -4.55 0.36
CA GLY A 89 -30.09 -3.15 0.10
C GLY A 89 -28.99 -2.24 0.65
N ASP A 90 -29.00 -0.99 0.23
CA ASP A 90 -27.99 0.00 0.63
C ASP A 90 -28.17 0.39 2.11
N VAL A 91 -27.19 0.07 2.94
CA VAL A 91 -27.26 0.28 4.39
C VAL A 91 -26.19 1.28 4.83
N THR A 92 -26.60 2.27 5.62
CA THR A 92 -25.70 3.10 6.42
C THR A 92 -25.80 2.72 7.89
N ILE A 93 -24.69 2.54 8.58
CA ILE A 93 -24.64 2.36 10.04
C ILE A 93 -23.87 3.53 10.64
N ASP A 94 -24.54 4.28 11.51
CA ASP A 94 -23.97 5.44 12.19
C ASP A 94 -23.87 5.19 13.68
N GLY A 95 -22.64 5.01 14.16
CA GLY A 95 -22.35 4.77 15.58
C GLY A 95 -22.35 6.04 16.44
N GLY A 96 -22.57 7.23 15.87
CA GLY A 96 -22.60 8.50 16.61
C GLY A 96 -21.31 8.81 17.40
N GLY A 97 -20.20 8.15 17.06
CA GLY A 97 -18.89 8.29 17.69
C GLY A 97 -18.72 7.52 19.00
N ARG A 98 -19.71 6.70 19.39
CA ARG A 98 -19.78 6.07 20.72
C ARG A 98 -19.88 4.56 20.70
N ILE A 99 -20.23 4.00 19.54
CA ILE A 99 -20.47 2.57 19.41
C ILE A 99 -19.18 1.86 19.00
N ILE A 100 -18.90 0.78 19.74
CA ILE A 100 -17.83 -0.17 19.47
C ILE A 100 -18.50 -1.50 19.17
N LEU A 101 -18.28 -2.03 17.97
CA LEU A 101 -18.62 -3.40 17.61
C LEU A 101 -17.37 -4.24 17.86
N ALA A 102 -17.47 -5.25 18.71
CA ALA A 102 -16.37 -6.13 19.03
C ALA A 102 -16.75 -7.58 18.72
N ALA A 103 -15.89 -8.30 18.00
CA ALA A 103 -16.13 -9.72 17.66
C ALA A 103 -15.29 -10.70 18.51
N GLY A 104 -14.64 -10.20 19.56
CA GLY A 104 -14.01 -11.02 20.61
C GLY A 104 -12.88 -11.96 20.15
N ASN A 105 -12.26 -11.67 19.00
CA ASN A 105 -11.29 -12.53 18.30
C ASN A 105 -11.85 -13.88 17.87
N ASN A 106 -13.15 -13.97 17.57
CA ASN A 106 -13.79 -15.23 17.21
C ASN A 106 -14.39 -15.25 15.81
N GLU A 107 -14.69 -14.09 15.24
CA GLU A 107 -15.44 -14.01 13.99
C GLU A 107 -15.16 -12.70 13.24
N ARG A 108 -15.47 -12.68 11.95
CA ARG A 108 -15.55 -11.46 11.15
C ARG A 108 -16.76 -10.60 11.56
N HIS A 109 -16.68 -9.27 11.41
CA HIS A 109 -17.85 -8.42 11.63
C HIS A 109 -18.85 -8.46 10.46
N PHE A 110 -18.40 -8.16 9.23
CA PHE A 110 -19.30 -7.94 8.10
C PHE A 110 -18.86 -8.64 6.80
N PHE A 111 -19.85 -9.19 6.10
CA PHE A 111 -19.81 -9.43 4.66
C PHE A 111 -20.62 -8.32 3.97
N ALA A 112 -20.01 -7.54 3.09
CA ALA A 112 -20.62 -6.39 2.45
C ALA A 112 -20.54 -6.50 0.93
N GLY A 113 -21.69 -6.56 0.26
CA GLY A 113 -21.72 -6.80 -1.18
C GLY A 113 -22.92 -7.61 -1.67
N PRO A 114 -23.45 -7.37 -2.89
CA PRO A 114 -23.06 -6.37 -3.90
C PRO A 114 -23.91 -5.08 -3.78
N VAL A 115 -23.82 -4.39 -2.64
CA VAL A 115 -24.62 -3.19 -2.33
C VAL A 115 -23.72 -2.04 -1.88
N THR A 116 -24.30 -0.86 -1.63
CA THR A 116 -23.61 0.22 -0.92
C THR A 116 -23.71 -0.01 0.58
N PHE A 117 -22.57 -0.28 1.21
CA PHE A 117 -22.45 -0.35 2.66
C PHE A 117 -21.64 0.83 3.18
N ARG A 118 -22.26 1.68 3.99
CA ARG A 118 -21.60 2.82 4.64
C ARG A 118 -21.52 2.59 6.14
N LEU A 119 -20.31 2.71 6.70
CA LEU A 119 -20.07 2.81 8.13
C LEU A 119 -19.59 4.22 8.44
N ARG A 120 -20.13 4.81 9.51
CA ARG A 120 -19.62 6.09 9.99
C ARG A 120 -19.64 6.24 11.50
N ASN A 121 -18.67 7.01 12.02
CA ASN A 121 -18.53 7.34 13.44
C ASN A 121 -18.62 6.10 14.36
N ILE A 122 -17.95 5.01 13.98
CA ILE A 122 -18.08 3.72 14.66
C ILE A 122 -16.72 3.02 14.74
N THR A 123 -16.52 2.22 15.79
CA THR A 123 -15.33 1.38 15.93
C THR A 123 -15.68 -0.08 15.68
N LEU A 124 -14.90 -0.77 14.87
CA LEU A 124 -14.89 -2.23 14.75
C LEU A 124 -13.56 -2.72 15.31
N ARG A 125 -13.61 -3.70 16.21
CA ARG A 125 -12.38 -4.23 16.80
C ARG A 125 -12.41 -5.72 17.08
N GLN A 126 -11.22 -6.32 17.14
CA GLN A 126 -11.07 -7.72 17.53
C GLN A 126 -11.90 -8.65 16.63
N GLY A 127 -12.01 -8.31 15.35
CA GLY A 127 -12.47 -9.22 14.33
C GLY A 127 -11.38 -10.25 14.06
N ASP A 128 -11.71 -11.53 13.99
CA ASP A 128 -10.76 -12.58 13.64
C ASP A 128 -11.40 -13.54 12.65
N SER A 129 -10.85 -13.58 11.45
CA SER A 129 -11.35 -14.40 10.34
C SER A 129 -10.38 -15.52 10.04
N LEU A 130 -10.88 -16.76 9.96
CA LEU A 130 -10.11 -17.91 9.49
C LEU A 130 -9.80 -17.87 7.98
N VAL A 131 -10.41 -16.93 7.27
CA VAL A 131 -10.17 -16.64 5.85
C VAL A 131 -9.72 -15.18 5.73
N ASN A 132 -10.04 -14.48 4.64
CA ASN A 132 -9.67 -13.07 4.44
C ASN A 132 -10.47 -12.11 5.36
N GLY A 133 -10.07 -10.85 5.48
CA GLY A 133 -10.91 -9.76 6.04
C GLY A 133 -11.39 -9.98 7.47
N GLY A 134 -10.64 -9.55 8.49
CA GLY A 134 -11.03 -9.72 9.89
C GLY A 134 -12.21 -8.85 10.33
N ALA A 135 -12.30 -7.62 9.81
CA ALA A 135 -13.46 -6.77 10.06
C ALA A 135 -14.49 -6.89 8.93
N ILE A 136 -14.06 -6.67 7.69
CA ILE A 136 -14.95 -6.51 6.54
C ILE A 136 -14.42 -7.31 5.35
N GLU A 137 -15.30 -8.09 4.74
CA GLU A 137 -15.14 -8.54 3.35
C GLU A 137 -16.02 -7.66 2.46
N ALA A 138 -15.41 -6.97 1.50
CA ALA A 138 -16.07 -6.12 0.53
C ALA A 138 -16.09 -6.81 -0.85
N SER A 139 -17.27 -7.09 -1.40
CA SER A 139 -17.43 -7.84 -2.65
C SER A 139 -18.49 -7.25 -3.59
N GLY A 140 -18.16 -7.03 -4.87
CA GLY A 140 -19.16 -6.70 -5.91
C GLY A 140 -19.93 -5.38 -5.73
N GLY A 141 -19.55 -4.52 -4.78
CA GLY A 141 -20.33 -3.36 -4.35
C GLY A 141 -19.46 -2.17 -3.93
N GLN A 142 -20.03 -1.26 -3.12
CA GLN A 142 -19.32 -0.09 -2.60
C GLN A 142 -19.29 -0.12 -1.07
N VAL A 143 -18.09 -0.09 -0.49
CA VAL A 143 -17.90 0.08 0.96
C VAL A 143 -17.34 1.47 1.23
N ILE A 144 -18.00 2.23 2.11
CA ILE A 144 -17.64 3.60 2.46
C ILE A 144 -17.45 3.68 3.98
N LEU A 145 -16.25 4.05 4.41
CA LEU A 145 -15.88 4.22 5.81
C LEU A 145 -15.59 5.71 6.08
N GLU A 146 -16.41 6.34 6.92
CA GLU A 146 -16.33 7.77 7.26
C GLU A 146 -16.13 7.95 8.77
N SER A 147 -14.96 8.44 9.21
CA SER A 147 -14.65 8.55 10.64
C SER A 147 -14.81 7.21 11.40
N VAL A 148 -14.31 6.13 10.78
CA VAL A 148 -14.35 4.78 11.32
C VAL A 148 -13.02 4.44 11.99
N ARG A 149 -13.07 3.61 13.03
CA ARG A 149 -11.88 3.01 13.65
C ARG A 149 -11.88 1.50 13.41
N LEU A 150 -10.88 0.96 12.73
CA LEU A 150 -10.67 -0.48 12.57
C LEU A 150 -9.44 -0.88 13.39
N LEU A 151 -9.68 -1.50 14.55
CA LEU A 151 -8.64 -1.73 15.56
C LEU A 151 -8.43 -3.21 15.84
N ASP A 152 -7.18 -3.67 15.90
CA ASP A 152 -6.83 -5.01 16.36
C ASP A 152 -7.58 -6.14 15.62
N ASN A 153 -7.86 -5.97 14.32
CA ASN A 153 -8.52 -7.01 13.53
C ASN A 153 -7.48 -7.93 12.90
N ARG A 154 -7.85 -9.21 12.77
CA ARG A 154 -7.01 -10.27 12.28
C ARG A 154 -7.68 -11.08 11.18
N SER A 155 -6.87 -11.52 10.22
CA SER A 155 -7.23 -12.55 9.27
C SER A 155 -6.13 -13.60 9.23
N ALA A 156 -6.50 -14.87 9.07
CA ALA A 156 -5.56 -15.97 8.88
C ALA A 156 -4.98 -16.05 7.46
N VAL A 157 -5.46 -15.23 6.52
CA VAL A 157 -5.06 -15.28 5.10
C VAL A 157 -4.60 -13.92 4.59
N ALA A 158 -5.51 -12.96 4.43
CA ALA A 158 -5.20 -11.66 3.84
C ALA A 158 -6.16 -10.56 4.31
N GLY A 159 -5.65 -9.34 4.48
CA GLY A 159 -6.47 -8.20 4.86
C GLY A 159 -6.92 -8.30 6.32
N GLY A 160 -6.04 -7.95 7.26
CA GLY A 160 -6.34 -8.11 8.69
C GLY A 160 -7.61 -7.37 9.11
N ALA A 161 -7.85 -6.18 8.57
CA ALA A 161 -9.11 -5.47 8.71
C ALA A 161 -10.04 -5.71 7.52
N ILE A 162 -9.56 -5.46 6.29
CA ILE A 162 -10.40 -5.43 5.10
C ILE A 162 -9.80 -6.31 4.01
N TYR A 163 -10.62 -7.21 3.47
CA TYR A 163 -10.38 -7.82 2.18
C TYR A 163 -11.35 -7.23 1.16
N CYS A 164 -10.83 -6.66 0.09
CA CYS A 164 -11.63 -6.07 -0.98
C CYS A 164 -11.41 -6.83 -2.27
N TYR A 165 -12.49 -7.33 -2.88
CA TYR A 165 -12.46 -8.02 -4.17
C TYR A 165 -13.63 -7.56 -5.06
N ASP A 166 -13.33 -7.19 -6.31
CA ASP A 166 -14.34 -6.75 -7.30
C ASP A 166 -15.30 -5.66 -6.76
N ALA A 167 -14.77 -4.72 -5.97
CA ALA A 167 -15.56 -3.69 -5.29
C ALA A 167 -14.88 -2.31 -5.36
N THR A 168 -15.57 -1.30 -4.82
CA THR A 168 -14.98 0.02 -4.53
C THR A 168 -14.91 0.21 -3.02
N LEU A 169 -13.75 0.60 -2.51
CA LEU A 169 -13.54 0.91 -1.09
C LEU A 169 -13.16 2.38 -0.94
N THR A 170 -13.92 3.13 -0.17
CA THR A 170 -13.60 4.52 0.21
C THR A 170 -13.37 4.60 1.71
N ILE A 171 -12.24 5.15 2.12
CA ILE A 171 -11.87 5.40 3.51
C ILE A 171 -11.58 6.89 3.69
N ASP A 172 -12.32 7.54 4.58
CA ASP A 172 -12.22 8.98 4.84
C ASP A 172 -12.20 9.26 6.34
N GLY A 173 -11.27 10.10 6.79
CA GLY A 173 -11.21 10.55 8.18
C GLY A 173 -11.03 9.42 9.19
N SER A 174 -10.48 8.27 8.78
CA SER A 174 -10.56 7.01 9.53
C SER A 174 -9.21 6.59 10.10
N GLN A 175 -9.24 5.74 11.13
CA GLN A 175 -8.06 5.18 11.81
C GLN A 175 -8.07 3.66 11.68
N ILE A 176 -6.98 3.10 11.17
CA ILE A 176 -6.87 1.67 10.85
C ILE A 176 -5.58 1.16 11.48
N ASP A 177 -5.68 0.66 12.71
CA ASP A 177 -4.52 0.44 13.56
C ASP A 177 -4.46 -0.98 14.17
N GLY A 178 -3.24 -1.49 14.34
CA GLY A 178 -2.99 -2.76 15.03
C GLY A 178 -3.56 -3.98 14.31
N ASN A 179 -3.87 -3.87 13.02
CA ASN A 179 -4.45 -4.98 12.26
C ASN A 179 -3.36 -5.92 11.75
N SER A 180 -3.67 -7.21 11.66
CA SER A 180 -2.68 -8.22 11.25
C SER A 180 -3.25 -9.31 10.33
N ALA A 181 -2.46 -9.70 9.33
CA ALA A 181 -2.72 -10.86 8.48
C ALA A 181 -1.39 -11.35 7.88
N PRO A 182 -1.30 -12.55 7.30
CA PRO A 182 -0.11 -12.97 6.57
C PRO A 182 0.32 -11.99 5.48
N THR A 183 -0.64 -11.40 4.76
CA THR A 183 -0.42 -10.32 3.78
C THR A 183 -1.51 -9.25 3.87
N GLY A 184 -1.18 -8.00 3.55
CA GLY A 184 -2.09 -6.86 3.70
C GLY A 184 -2.53 -6.71 5.16
N GLY A 185 -1.61 -6.31 6.04
CA GLY A 185 -1.84 -6.36 7.49
C GLY A 185 -3.11 -5.63 7.92
N ALA A 186 -3.46 -4.51 7.27
CA ALA A 186 -4.79 -3.93 7.35
C ALA A 186 -5.67 -4.27 6.15
N ILE A 187 -5.22 -3.97 4.93
CA ILE A 187 -6.01 -4.07 3.71
C ILE A 187 -5.30 -4.98 2.72
N TYR A 188 -6.04 -5.95 2.20
CA TYR A 188 -5.67 -6.64 0.97
C TYR A 188 -6.61 -6.19 -0.14
N ASN A 189 -6.05 -5.53 -1.15
CA ASN A 189 -6.77 -5.07 -2.32
C ASN A 189 -6.62 -6.09 -3.47
N ASP A 190 -7.62 -6.94 -3.65
CA ASP A 190 -7.67 -7.97 -4.68
C ASP A 190 -8.38 -7.47 -5.95
N GLY A 191 -7.87 -6.38 -6.52
CA GLY A 191 -8.42 -5.82 -7.75
C GLY A 191 -9.53 -4.76 -7.58
N CYS A 192 -9.78 -4.26 -6.38
CA CYS A 192 -10.68 -3.12 -6.16
C CYS A 192 -10.08 -1.78 -6.61
N ALA A 193 -10.98 -0.80 -6.76
CA ALA A 193 -10.66 0.62 -6.72
C ALA A 193 -10.73 1.13 -5.26
N VAL A 194 -9.57 1.40 -4.66
CA VAL A 194 -9.45 1.86 -3.27
C VAL A 194 -9.10 3.34 -3.23
N THR A 195 -9.87 4.13 -2.49
CA THR A 195 -9.59 5.54 -2.20
C THR A 195 -9.44 5.75 -0.69
N ILE A 196 -8.30 6.29 -0.28
CA ILE A 196 -7.99 6.62 1.12
C ILE A 196 -7.70 8.12 1.21
N ARG A 197 -8.38 8.83 2.13
CA ARG A 197 -8.12 10.24 2.37
C ARG A 197 -8.25 10.62 3.84
N ASN A 198 -7.46 11.61 4.28
CA ASN A 198 -7.51 12.16 5.63
C ASN A 198 -7.45 11.09 6.73
N SER A 199 -6.72 10.00 6.50
CA SER A 199 -6.78 8.80 7.34
C SER A 199 -5.40 8.42 7.88
N SER A 200 -5.37 7.61 8.94
CA SER A 200 -4.15 7.08 9.54
C SER A 200 -4.13 5.56 9.56
N PHE A 201 -2.96 5.00 9.29
CA PHE A 201 -2.66 3.57 9.37
C PHE A 201 -1.43 3.37 10.25
N ALA A 202 -1.63 2.86 11.47
CA ALA A 202 -0.53 2.65 12.42
C ALA A 202 -0.42 1.19 12.89
N ASP A 203 0.81 0.73 13.13
CA ASP A 203 1.08 -0.57 13.77
C ASP A 203 0.43 -1.78 13.06
N ASN A 204 0.15 -1.68 11.76
CA ASN A 204 -0.40 -2.80 11.01
C ASN A 204 0.73 -3.73 10.55
N ARG A 205 0.46 -5.04 10.53
CA ARG A 205 1.50 -6.05 10.33
C ARG A 205 1.12 -7.14 9.33
N ALA A 206 1.94 -7.30 8.30
CA ALA A 206 2.00 -8.52 7.51
C ALA A 206 2.86 -9.56 8.26
N THR A 207 2.27 -10.68 8.67
CA THR A 207 2.89 -11.63 9.59
C THR A 207 3.59 -12.80 8.90
N ALA A 208 3.42 -12.99 7.59
CA ALA A 208 4.07 -14.08 6.90
C ALA A 208 5.59 -13.88 6.88
N ALA A 209 6.34 -14.89 7.31
CA ALA A 209 7.80 -14.86 7.30
C ALA A 209 8.39 -14.89 5.88
N VAL A 210 7.61 -15.36 4.91
CA VAL A 210 7.96 -15.44 3.50
C VAL A 210 6.80 -14.84 2.72
N ASN A 211 7.09 -13.90 1.80
CA ASN A 211 6.09 -13.17 1.02
C ASN A 211 5.07 -12.38 1.86
N GLY A 212 5.44 -11.94 3.07
CA GLY A 212 4.60 -11.05 3.86
C GLY A 212 4.61 -9.66 3.27
N ARG A 213 3.57 -9.28 2.54
CA ARG A 213 3.52 -8.03 1.77
C ARG A 213 2.59 -7.02 2.43
N GLY A 214 2.98 -5.75 2.37
CA GLY A 214 2.11 -4.63 2.69
C GLY A 214 1.69 -4.61 4.15
N GLY A 215 2.51 -4.01 5.03
CA GLY A 215 2.23 -4.02 6.46
C GLY A 215 0.90 -3.35 6.77
N ALA A 216 0.60 -2.24 6.10
CA ALA A 216 -0.76 -1.70 6.05
C ALA A 216 -1.53 -2.24 4.84
N VAL A 217 -0.99 -2.08 3.63
CA VAL A 217 -1.74 -2.35 2.39
C VAL A 217 -0.94 -3.21 1.44
N ASP A 218 -1.53 -4.34 1.05
CA ASP A 218 -1.09 -5.11 -0.12
C ASP A 218 -2.02 -4.80 -1.30
N ASN A 219 -1.48 -4.11 -2.31
CA ASN A 219 -2.17 -3.79 -3.54
C ASN A 219 -1.85 -4.85 -4.60
N ALA A 220 -2.64 -5.92 -4.61
CA ALA A 220 -2.48 -7.04 -5.54
C ALA A 220 -3.01 -6.69 -6.94
N GLN A 221 -2.52 -7.37 -7.98
CA GLN A 221 -2.96 -7.13 -9.37
C GLN A 221 -4.43 -7.54 -9.58
N PRO A 222 -5.28 -6.74 -10.27
CA PRO A 222 -5.01 -5.47 -10.97
C PRO A 222 -5.38 -4.21 -10.16
N GLY A 223 -5.23 -4.28 -8.84
CA GLY A 223 -5.67 -3.29 -7.86
C GLY A 223 -5.20 -1.87 -8.14
N ARG A 224 -6.10 -0.93 -7.84
CA ARG A 224 -5.85 0.51 -7.97
C ARG A 224 -6.05 1.18 -6.63
N ILE A 225 -5.04 1.92 -6.18
CA ILE A 225 -5.14 2.68 -4.95
C ILE A 225 -4.82 4.16 -5.16
N THR A 226 -5.65 5.01 -4.58
CA THR A 226 -5.45 6.46 -4.50
C THR A 226 -5.40 6.86 -3.04
N ILE A 227 -4.33 7.50 -2.61
CA ILE A 227 -4.11 7.93 -1.23
C ILE A 227 -3.86 9.44 -1.21
N ARG A 228 -4.60 10.16 -0.36
CA ARG A 228 -4.52 11.62 -0.23
C ARG A 228 -4.42 12.04 1.23
N SER A 229 -3.52 12.98 1.54
CA SER A 229 -3.51 13.66 2.86
C SER A 229 -3.61 12.70 4.05
N SER A 230 -2.85 11.60 4.00
CA SER A 230 -2.96 10.48 4.94
C SER A 230 -1.59 10.09 5.49
N ARG A 231 -1.58 9.37 6.60
CA ARG A 231 -0.34 8.96 7.28
C ARG A 231 -0.28 7.45 7.49
N PHE A 232 0.86 6.86 7.14
CA PHE A 232 1.17 5.45 7.34
C PHE A 232 2.40 5.36 8.23
N SER A 233 2.23 5.00 9.49
CA SER A 233 3.32 4.95 10.46
C SER A 233 3.50 3.59 11.11
N THR A 234 4.74 3.25 11.46
CA THR A 234 5.05 2.05 12.28
C THR A 234 4.51 0.72 11.75
N ASN A 235 4.17 0.64 10.46
CA ASN A 235 3.68 -0.58 9.84
C ASN A 235 4.87 -1.51 9.53
N ASN A 236 4.62 -2.82 9.52
CA ASN A 236 5.67 -3.83 9.38
C ASN A 236 5.29 -4.95 8.41
N ALA A 237 6.18 -5.25 7.47
CA ALA A 237 6.06 -6.38 6.54
C ALA A 237 7.42 -6.91 6.13
N LEU A 238 7.49 -8.06 5.46
CA LEU A 238 8.72 -8.44 4.76
C LEU A 238 8.96 -7.50 3.57
N ASP A 239 7.90 -7.27 2.78
CA ASP A 239 7.95 -6.54 1.52
C ASP A 239 6.97 -5.36 1.59
N GLY A 240 7.46 -4.11 1.54
CA GLY A 240 6.62 -2.91 1.62
C GLY A 240 6.04 -2.69 3.02
N GLY A 241 6.83 -2.11 3.93
CA GLY A 241 6.46 -1.97 5.35
C GLY A 241 5.14 -1.25 5.55
N ALA A 242 4.83 -0.20 4.77
CA ALA A 242 3.48 0.36 4.70
C ALA A 242 2.69 -0.19 3.50
N LEU A 243 3.24 -0.05 2.29
CA LEU A 243 2.55 -0.37 1.04
C LEU A 243 3.40 -1.29 0.17
N TYR A 244 2.80 -2.40 -0.26
CA TYR A 244 3.29 -3.21 -1.37
C TYR A 244 2.42 -2.95 -2.60
N ASN A 245 3.04 -2.56 -3.72
CA ASN A 245 2.35 -2.36 -5.00
C ASN A 245 2.79 -3.43 -6.01
N ALA A 246 1.92 -4.41 -6.26
CA ALA A 246 2.24 -5.55 -7.11
C ALA A 246 2.44 -5.17 -8.59
N GLY A 247 3.12 -6.04 -9.33
CA GLY A 247 3.18 -5.93 -10.80
C GLY A 247 1.78 -5.90 -11.43
N GLY A 248 1.55 -4.98 -12.37
CA GLY A 248 0.23 -4.78 -12.97
C GLY A 248 -0.79 -4.04 -12.10
N ALA A 249 -0.43 -3.65 -10.88
CA ALA A 249 -1.21 -2.77 -10.01
C ALA A 249 -0.74 -1.31 -10.14
N SER A 250 -1.58 -0.36 -9.70
CA SER A 250 -1.26 1.07 -9.74
C SER A 250 -1.54 1.77 -8.41
N ALA A 251 -0.62 2.63 -7.98
CA ALA A 251 -0.75 3.45 -6.79
C ALA A 251 -0.49 4.94 -7.08
N ASP A 252 -1.35 5.80 -6.56
CA ASP A 252 -1.23 7.25 -6.67
C ASP A 252 -1.32 7.88 -5.27
N LEU A 253 -0.24 8.47 -4.81
CA LEU A 253 -0.07 9.06 -3.48
C LEU A 253 0.14 10.58 -3.62
N ALA A 254 -0.64 11.38 -2.89
CA ALA A 254 -0.45 12.83 -2.82
C ALA A 254 -0.64 13.38 -1.41
N GLY A 255 0.29 14.20 -0.90
CA GLY A 255 0.20 14.71 0.47
C GLY A 255 0.31 13.61 1.54
N VAL A 256 1.02 12.52 1.25
CA VAL A 256 1.09 11.35 2.14
C VAL A 256 2.36 11.41 2.97
N THR A 257 2.26 11.06 4.26
CA THR A 257 3.43 10.80 5.10
C THR A 257 3.55 9.31 5.36
N LEU A 258 4.68 8.71 4.99
CA LEU A 258 5.02 7.32 5.31
C LEU A 258 6.27 7.32 6.17
N ASP A 259 6.12 7.02 7.47
CA ASP A 259 7.24 7.15 8.39
C ASP A 259 7.36 6.07 9.45
N GLU A 260 8.59 5.80 9.87
CA GLU A 260 8.90 4.78 10.87
C GLU A 260 8.38 3.37 10.50
N ASN A 261 8.10 3.13 9.23
CA ASN A 261 7.71 1.81 8.75
C ASN A 261 8.94 0.93 8.60
N THR A 262 8.76 -0.37 8.82
CA THR A 262 9.86 -1.32 8.91
C THR A 262 9.61 -2.56 8.07
N GLY A 263 10.68 -3.24 7.69
CA GLY A 263 10.54 -4.50 6.98
C GLY A 263 11.82 -5.17 6.52
N GLY A 264 11.66 -6.18 5.66
CA GLY A 264 12.75 -6.80 4.94
C GLY A 264 13.24 -5.89 3.81
N TYR A 265 12.32 -5.35 3.01
CA TYR A 265 12.61 -4.46 1.88
C TYR A 265 11.52 -3.40 1.72
N GLY A 266 11.87 -2.26 1.13
CA GLY A 266 10.91 -1.18 0.86
C GLY A 266 10.25 -0.66 2.15
N GLY A 267 11.01 0.01 3.02
CA GLY A 267 10.57 0.28 4.39
C GLY A 267 9.24 1.00 4.47
N ALA A 268 9.06 2.06 3.69
CA ALA A 268 7.71 2.58 3.43
C ALA A 268 7.05 1.81 2.28
N ILE A 269 7.70 1.76 1.11
CA ILE A 269 7.08 1.26 -0.12
C ILE A 269 7.97 0.25 -0.83
N GLU A 270 7.38 -0.86 -1.23
CA GLU A 270 7.89 -1.68 -2.33
C GLU A 270 6.99 -1.52 -3.56
N ASN A 271 7.60 -1.24 -4.71
CA ASN A 271 6.92 -1.06 -5.99
C ASN A 271 7.41 -2.04 -7.05
N SER A 272 6.50 -2.90 -7.50
CA SER A 272 6.64 -3.74 -8.69
C SER A 272 5.69 -3.32 -9.82
N GLY A 273 4.69 -2.46 -9.54
CA GLY A 273 3.74 -1.90 -10.49
C GLY A 273 4.07 -0.48 -10.95
N VAL A 274 3.04 0.35 -11.12
CA VAL A 274 3.20 1.78 -11.40
C VAL A 274 2.87 2.58 -10.16
N ILE A 275 3.77 3.47 -9.73
CA ILE A 275 3.52 4.37 -8.62
C ILE A 275 3.84 5.83 -8.96
N THR A 276 2.97 6.73 -8.52
CA THR A 276 3.21 8.18 -8.51
C THR A 276 3.10 8.69 -7.08
N ILE A 277 4.09 9.45 -6.64
CA ILE A 277 4.20 10.02 -5.29
C ILE A 277 4.42 11.53 -5.45
N THR A 278 3.46 12.32 -4.98
CA THR A 278 3.49 13.79 -5.10
C THR A 278 3.34 14.47 -3.76
N ASP A 279 4.04 15.58 -3.55
CA ASP A 279 3.85 16.43 -2.35
C ASP A 279 3.91 15.62 -1.03
N SER A 280 4.77 14.60 -0.96
CA SER A 280 4.76 13.56 0.08
C SER A 280 6.09 13.46 0.83
N LEU A 281 6.05 12.80 1.98
CA LEU A 281 7.18 12.58 2.86
C LEU A 281 7.36 11.08 3.14
N LEU A 282 8.54 10.54 2.83
CA LEU A 282 8.98 9.20 3.22
C LEU A 282 10.11 9.36 4.23
N ASP A 283 9.81 9.20 5.54
CA ASP A 283 10.72 9.60 6.61
C ASP A 283 11.05 8.47 7.60
N ARG A 284 12.32 8.31 7.97
CA ARG A 284 12.75 7.41 9.07
C ARG A 284 12.25 5.96 8.93
N ASN A 285 12.05 5.49 7.70
CA ASN A 285 11.72 4.10 7.44
C ASN A 285 13.00 3.25 7.46
N SER A 286 12.91 2.02 7.96
CA SER A 286 14.09 1.19 8.24
C SER A 286 13.91 -0.26 7.81
N VAL A 287 14.82 -0.75 6.98
CA VAL A 287 14.83 -2.15 6.51
C VAL A 287 16.19 -2.80 6.62
N THR A 288 16.19 -4.14 6.66
CA THR A 288 17.43 -4.94 6.62
C THR A 288 17.89 -5.29 5.21
N GLY A 289 17.06 -5.03 4.19
CA GLY A 289 17.35 -5.19 2.78
C GLY A 289 17.45 -3.83 2.10
N SER A 290 16.86 -3.67 0.92
CA SER A 290 17.05 -2.50 0.06
C SER A 290 15.89 -1.50 0.13
N GLY A 291 16.21 -0.22 -0.07
CA GLY A 291 15.23 0.87 -0.22
C GLY A 291 14.53 1.22 1.08
N GLY A 292 15.14 2.07 1.91
CA GLY A 292 14.57 2.45 3.21
C GLY A 292 13.23 3.16 3.06
N GLY A 293 13.17 4.19 2.21
CA GLY A 293 11.92 4.82 1.82
C GLY A 293 11.20 4.04 0.72
N LEU A 294 11.88 3.85 -0.42
CA LEU A 294 11.29 3.21 -1.60
C LEU A 294 12.23 2.14 -2.17
N TRP A 295 11.69 0.95 -2.39
CA TRP A 295 12.31 -0.05 -3.25
C TRP A 295 11.48 -0.24 -4.53
N ASN A 296 12.04 0.17 -5.66
CA ASN A 296 11.41 0.03 -6.98
C ASN A 296 12.02 -1.18 -7.70
N VAL A 297 11.33 -2.31 -7.72
CA VAL A 297 11.90 -3.62 -8.10
C VAL A 297 11.79 -3.90 -9.59
N SER A 298 10.58 -3.96 -10.12
CA SER A 298 10.31 -4.16 -11.56
C SER A 298 9.47 -3.04 -12.16
N GLY A 299 8.96 -2.16 -11.31
CA GLY A 299 7.96 -1.15 -11.64
C GLY A 299 8.51 0.14 -12.23
N SER A 300 7.60 1.10 -12.43
CA SER A 300 7.94 2.50 -12.72
C SER A 300 7.49 3.38 -11.57
N ALA A 301 8.37 4.29 -11.14
CA ALA A 301 8.11 5.22 -10.05
C ALA A 301 8.34 6.66 -10.50
N LEU A 302 7.37 7.54 -10.21
CA LEU A 302 7.51 8.99 -10.33
C LEU A 302 7.40 9.61 -8.93
N LEU A 303 8.42 10.35 -8.51
CA LEU A 303 8.40 11.18 -7.32
C LEU A 303 8.47 12.65 -7.74
N GLU A 304 7.52 13.45 -7.27
CA GLU A 304 7.45 14.88 -7.57
C GLU A 304 7.20 15.71 -6.30
N ARG A 305 7.92 16.82 -6.12
CA ARG A 305 7.76 17.75 -4.97
C ARG A 305 7.74 17.03 -3.61
N SER A 306 8.56 15.99 -3.48
CA SER A 306 8.51 15.07 -2.33
C SER A 306 9.86 15.01 -1.62
N THR A 307 9.84 14.60 -0.36
CA THR A 307 11.05 14.42 0.46
C THR A 307 11.19 12.97 0.90
N VAL A 308 12.38 12.42 0.74
CA VAL A 308 12.80 11.11 1.23
C VAL A 308 13.93 11.33 2.22
N SER A 309 13.65 11.20 3.52
CA SER A 309 14.58 11.62 4.58
C SER A 309 14.80 10.61 5.69
N GLY A 310 16.00 10.60 6.27
CA GLY A 310 16.28 9.84 7.49
C GLY A 310 16.09 8.32 7.38
N ASN A 311 15.93 7.78 6.17
CA ASN A 311 15.65 6.36 5.97
C ASN A 311 16.94 5.55 6.07
N THR A 312 16.82 4.30 6.52
CA THR A 312 17.94 3.38 6.71
C THR A 312 17.67 2.05 6.00
N ALA A 313 18.66 1.58 5.24
CA ALA A 313 18.59 0.29 4.55
C ALA A 313 19.96 -0.39 4.54
N PHE A 314 20.02 -1.66 4.15
CA PHE A 314 21.27 -2.30 3.79
C PHE A 314 21.85 -1.60 2.55
N GLU A 315 21.03 -1.40 1.51
CA GLU A 315 21.40 -0.70 0.28
C GLU A 315 20.30 0.30 -0.14
N GLY A 316 20.67 1.45 -0.69
CA GLY A 316 19.69 2.47 -1.06
C GLY A 316 18.99 3.02 0.17
N GLY A 317 19.75 3.72 1.04
CA GLY A 317 19.26 4.19 2.33
C GLY A 317 17.92 4.92 2.19
N GLY A 318 17.81 5.79 1.19
CA GLY A 318 16.54 6.41 0.81
C GLY A 318 15.79 5.59 -0.24
N ILE A 319 16.39 5.42 -1.42
CA ILE A 319 15.76 4.76 -2.56
C ILE A 319 16.71 3.71 -3.14
N SER A 320 16.16 2.54 -3.47
CA SER A 320 16.83 1.54 -4.30
C SER A 320 15.97 1.22 -5.53
N THR A 321 16.57 1.15 -6.71
CA THR A 321 15.86 0.84 -7.96
C THR A 321 16.56 -0.22 -8.81
N TYR A 322 15.79 -1.25 -9.14
CA TYR A 322 16.02 -2.28 -10.17
C TYR A 322 14.94 -2.23 -11.26
N GLY A 323 13.92 -1.38 -11.06
CA GLY A 323 12.72 -1.33 -11.88
C GLY A 323 12.95 -0.80 -13.28
N THR A 324 11.87 -0.66 -14.04
CA THR A 324 11.94 -0.17 -15.43
C THR A 324 12.38 1.31 -15.48
N SER A 325 11.85 2.13 -14.57
CA SER A 325 12.21 3.55 -14.49
C SER A 325 12.02 4.14 -13.10
N LEU A 326 12.84 5.13 -12.77
CA LEU A 326 12.65 6.05 -11.65
C LEU A 326 12.80 7.48 -12.16
N GLU A 327 11.76 8.29 -11.97
CA GLU A 327 11.79 9.71 -12.26
C GLU A 327 11.62 10.51 -10.97
N MET A 328 12.51 11.49 -10.75
CA MET A 328 12.48 12.40 -9.62
C MET A 328 12.47 13.84 -10.11
N ARG A 329 11.48 14.62 -9.70
CA ARG A 329 11.33 16.05 -10.05
C ARG A 329 11.11 16.87 -8.79
N GLN A 330 11.95 17.86 -8.52
CA GLN A 330 11.79 18.69 -7.32
C GLN A 330 11.79 17.86 -6.02
N VAL A 331 12.68 16.85 -5.96
CA VAL A 331 12.77 15.90 -4.84
C VAL A 331 13.95 16.24 -3.94
N ASN A 332 13.74 16.11 -2.64
CA ASN A 332 14.80 16.16 -1.63
C ASN A 332 15.09 14.75 -1.12
N LEU A 333 16.30 14.26 -1.34
CA LEU A 333 16.79 12.97 -0.84
C LEU A 333 17.87 13.23 0.21
N VAL A 334 17.48 13.27 1.50
CA VAL A 334 18.29 13.92 2.54
C VAL A 334 18.52 13.03 3.76
N GLY A 335 19.78 12.92 4.22
CA GLY A 335 20.06 12.30 5.51
C GLY A 335 19.75 10.80 5.57
N ASN A 336 19.77 10.10 4.43
CA ASN A 336 19.51 8.67 4.37
C ASN A 336 20.81 7.86 4.53
N MET A 337 20.71 6.64 5.05
CA MET A 337 21.86 5.81 5.40
C MET A 337 21.80 4.40 4.80
N ALA A 338 22.81 4.05 3.98
CA ALA A 338 23.08 2.68 3.56
C ALA A 338 24.10 2.03 4.52
N THR A 339 23.76 0.85 5.02
CA THR A 339 24.46 0.22 6.15
C THR A 339 25.32 -0.97 5.76
N ALA A 340 25.30 -1.43 4.50
CA ALA A 340 26.08 -2.61 4.10
C ALA A 340 27.58 -2.40 4.36
N PRO A 341 28.26 -3.35 5.01
CA PRO A 341 29.68 -3.22 5.35
C PRO A 341 30.58 -3.34 4.10
N GLY A 342 31.78 -2.77 4.19
CA GLY A 342 32.82 -2.89 3.16
C GLY A 342 33.21 -4.35 2.87
N GLY A 343 33.41 -4.68 1.59
CA GLY A 343 33.90 -5.99 1.13
C GLY A 343 32.90 -6.87 0.37
N GLY A 344 31.64 -6.44 0.21
CA GLY A 344 30.68 -7.18 -0.62
C GLY A 344 29.28 -6.58 -0.83
N GLY A 345 28.90 -5.49 -0.14
CA GLY A 345 27.60 -4.83 -0.32
C GLY A 345 27.70 -3.58 -1.19
N THR A 346 26.79 -3.46 -2.17
CA THR A 346 26.64 -2.29 -3.05
C THR A 346 25.83 -1.21 -2.33
N ASN A 347 26.30 0.04 -2.24
CA ASN A 347 25.63 1.03 -1.38
C ASN A 347 25.37 2.33 -2.12
N GLY A 348 24.15 2.83 -2.10
CA GLY A 348 23.83 4.24 -2.32
C GLY A 348 23.19 4.79 -1.06
N GLY A 349 23.83 5.73 -0.35
CA GLY A 349 23.28 6.27 0.89
C GLY A 349 21.94 6.98 0.65
N GLY A 350 21.88 7.82 -0.39
CA GLY A 350 20.64 8.37 -0.91
C GLY A 350 19.97 7.41 -1.88
N LEU A 351 20.60 7.21 -3.05
CA LEU A 351 20.06 6.44 -4.17
C LEU A 351 20.99 5.30 -4.58
N HIS A 352 20.43 4.10 -4.65
CA HIS A 352 21.06 2.92 -5.23
C HIS A 352 20.42 2.56 -6.57
N HIS A 353 21.18 2.63 -7.67
CA HIS A 353 20.72 2.42 -9.03
C HIS A 353 21.37 1.19 -9.67
N LEU A 354 20.62 0.09 -9.74
CA LEU A 354 21.05 -1.22 -10.25
C LEU A 354 20.34 -1.65 -11.55
N GLY A 355 19.25 -0.98 -11.93
CA GLY A 355 18.56 -1.24 -13.19
C GLY A 355 17.55 -0.17 -13.55
N GLY A 356 17.22 -0.12 -14.85
CA GLY A 356 16.27 0.82 -15.43
C GLY A 356 16.85 2.21 -15.63
N VAL A 357 16.08 3.07 -16.29
CA VAL A 357 16.49 4.46 -16.50
C VAL A 357 16.15 5.32 -15.29
N VAL A 358 17.09 6.18 -14.88
CA VAL A 358 16.90 7.14 -13.78
C VAL A 358 17.04 8.56 -14.30
N PHE A 359 15.98 9.35 -14.12
CA PHE A 359 15.96 10.77 -14.43
C PHE A 359 15.74 11.58 -13.16
N VAL A 360 16.65 12.50 -12.87
CA VAL A 360 16.56 13.38 -11.71
C VAL A 360 16.66 14.82 -12.16
N THR A 361 15.66 15.62 -11.80
CA THR A 361 15.55 17.02 -12.21
C THR A 361 15.19 17.92 -11.02
N ASP A 362 15.85 19.07 -10.94
CA ASP A 362 15.60 20.10 -9.92
C ASP A 362 15.63 19.55 -8.48
N ALA A 363 16.58 18.68 -8.18
CA ALA A 363 16.60 17.90 -6.93
C ALA A 363 17.80 18.23 -6.03
N THR A 364 17.64 17.97 -4.73
CA THR A 364 18.74 18.01 -3.76
C THR A 364 18.97 16.62 -3.18
N ILE A 365 20.19 16.12 -3.30
CA ILE A 365 20.65 14.86 -2.71
C ILE A 365 21.74 15.22 -1.71
N SER A 366 21.41 15.24 -0.42
CA SER A 366 22.34 15.79 0.57
C SER A 366 22.41 15.09 1.92
N GLY A 367 23.56 15.14 2.58
CA GLY A 367 23.72 14.58 3.93
C GLY A 367 23.54 13.06 3.98
N ASN A 368 23.56 12.37 2.84
CA ASN A 368 23.37 10.93 2.81
C ASN A 368 24.69 10.20 3.10
N VAL A 369 24.60 9.05 3.75
CA VAL A 369 25.75 8.31 4.25
C VAL A 369 25.73 6.87 3.73
N ALA A 370 26.86 6.39 3.24
CA ALA A 370 27.05 5.00 2.88
C ALA A 370 28.28 4.41 3.59
N ARG A 371 28.12 3.25 4.23
CA ARG A 371 29.25 2.51 4.86
C ARG A 371 30.22 1.84 3.88
N ASN A 372 30.00 2.04 2.59
CA ASN A 372 30.90 1.54 1.56
C ASN A 372 31.07 2.63 0.48
N ASN A 373 30.40 2.49 -0.66
CA ASN A 373 30.51 3.41 -1.78
C ASN A 373 29.28 4.31 -1.90
N GLY A 374 29.34 5.37 -2.69
CA GLY A 374 28.17 6.14 -3.15
C GLY A 374 27.36 6.80 -2.03
N GLY A 375 27.94 7.76 -1.31
CA GLY A 375 27.26 8.45 -0.22
C GLY A 375 25.93 9.06 -0.66
N GLY A 376 25.95 9.83 -1.75
CA GLY A 376 24.75 10.35 -2.39
C GLY A 376 24.11 9.31 -3.31
N ILE A 377 24.81 8.95 -4.39
CA ILE A 377 24.34 8.04 -5.42
C ILE A 377 25.38 6.94 -5.67
N TYR A 378 24.89 5.72 -5.85
CA TYR A 378 25.66 4.61 -6.39
C TYR A 378 24.99 4.07 -7.62
N GLN A 379 25.71 4.16 -8.72
CA GLN A 379 25.27 3.83 -10.06
C GLN A 379 26.12 2.67 -10.57
N VAL A 380 25.48 1.56 -10.90
CA VAL A 380 26.12 0.35 -11.44
C VAL A 380 25.35 -0.26 -12.61
N ALA A 381 24.16 0.27 -12.92
CA ALA A 381 23.39 -0.18 -14.06
C ALA A 381 24.10 0.19 -15.37
N ASP A 382 23.96 -0.64 -16.40
CA ASP A 382 24.34 -0.22 -17.77
C ASP A 382 23.33 0.79 -18.37
N ASP A 383 22.22 1.01 -17.67
CA ASP A 383 21.18 1.97 -17.99
C ASP A 383 21.53 3.40 -17.57
N ASN A 384 20.83 4.37 -18.17
CA ASN A 384 21.13 5.78 -18.03
C ASN A 384 20.82 6.32 -16.63
N LEU A 385 21.80 7.02 -16.03
CA LEU A 385 21.56 8.03 -15.00
C LEU A 385 21.65 9.42 -15.63
N THR A 386 20.57 10.20 -15.56
CA THR A 386 20.56 11.60 -16.03
C THR A 386 20.20 12.52 -14.88
N LEU A 387 21.09 13.49 -14.61
CA LEU A 387 20.93 14.51 -13.59
C LEU A 387 20.88 15.89 -14.25
N THR A 388 19.81 16.65 -14.02
CA THR A 388 19.65 18.02 -14.54
C THR A 388 19.27 18.96 -13.40
N ASN A 389 20.02 20.04 -13.20
CA ASN A 389 19.77 21.01 -12.11
C ASN A 389 19.77 20.33 -10.73
N VAL A 390 20.72 19.43 -10.48
CA VAL A 390 20.79 18.65 -9.23
C VAL A 390 21.92 19.15 -8.34
N THR A 391 21.67 19.26 -7.04
CA THR A 391 22.71 19.48 -6.05
C THR A 391 23.01 18.17 -5.31
N LEU A 392 24.27 17.70 -5.39
CA LEU A 392 24.81 16.62 -4.56
C LEU A 392 25.74 17.24 -3.53
N ALA A 393 25.26 17.39 -2.29
CA ALA A 393 25.99 18.10 -1.24
C ALA A 393 26.12 17.36 0.09
N ASP A 394 27.24 17.52 0.78
CA ASP A 394 27.43 17.00 2.15
C ASP A 394 27.19 15.47 2.27
N ASN A 395 27.35 14.72 1.17
CA ASN A 395 27.19 13.27 1.20
C ASN A 395 28.51 12.59 1.57
N ALA A 396 28.44 11.49 2.31
CA ALA A 396 29.60 10.79 2.85
C ALA A 396 29.60 9.30 2.47
N ALA A 397 30.74 8.83 1.97
CA ALA A 397 31.02 7.40 1.79
C ALA A 397 32.23 7.01 2.64
N ASP A 398 32.16 5.87 3.34
CA ASP A 398 33.31 5.38 4.11
C ASP A 398 34.48 4.96 3.19
N VAL A 399 34.20 4.61 1.93
CA VAL A 399 35.21 4.11 0.98
C VAL A 399 35.28 5.00 -0.27
N LEU A 400 34.37 4.89 -1.24
CA LEU A 400 34.49 5.57 -2.54
C LEU A 400 33.23 6.37 -2.93
N GLY A 401 33.40 7.47 -3.64
CA GLY A 401 32.26 8.15 -4.28
C GLY A 401 31.34 8.85 -3.27
N GLY A 402 31.82 9.89 -2.58
CA GLY A 402 31.03 10.60 -1.56
C GLY A 402 29.73 11.17 -2.14
N GLY A 403 29.82 11.90 -3.24
CA GLY A 403 28.66 12.37 -4.01
C GLY A 403 28.08 11.28 -4.90
N LEU A 404 28.87 10.82 -5.87
CA LEU A 404 28.51 9.80 -6.85
C LEU A 404 29.60 8.73 -6.99
N TYR A 405 29.23 7.47 -6.86
CA TYR A 405 30.00 6.35 -7.39
C TYR A 405 29.36 5.90 -8.71
N HIS A 406 30.16 5.80 -9.76
CA HIS A 406 29.72 5.36 -11.07
C HIS A 406 30.52 4.14 -11.54
N TYR A 407 29.81 3.07 -11.87
CA TYR A 407 30.31 1.86 -12.49
C TYR A 407 29.25 1.35 -13.48
N GLY A 408 28.83 2.23 -14.38
CA GLY A 408 27.88 1.91 -15.43
C GLY A 408 28.38 2.34 -16.79
N ARG A 409 27.51 2.25 -17.79
CA ARG A 409 27.84 2.65 -19.16
C ARG A 409 28.10 4.15 -19.27
N TYR A 410 27.17 4.97 -18.75
CA TYR A 410 27.35 6.42 -18.65
C TYR A 410 26.35 7.08 -17.70
N ALA A 411 26.76 8.22 -17.15
CA ALA A 411 25.89 9.16 -16.45
C ALA A 411 26.00 10.54 -17.10
N VAL A 412 24.86 11.21 -17.33
CA VAL A 412 24.81 12.56 -17.92
C VAL A 412 24.47 13.58 -16.85
N LEU A 413 25.35 14.55 -16.65
CA LEU A 413 25.23 15.59 -15.63
C LEU A 413 25.11 16.95 -16.33
N THR A 414 23.97 17.62 -16.20
CA THR A 414 23.73 18.96 -16.75
C THR A 414 23.39 19.92 -15.63
N ASN A 415 24.14 21.02 -15.48
CA ASN A 415 23.95 21.98 -14.39
C ASN A 415 23.89 21.30 -12.99
N VAL A 416 24.87 20.43 -12.71
CA VAL A 416 24.97 19.70 -11.45
C VAL A 416 25.98 20.37 -10.52
N THR A 417 25.59 20.62 -9.28
CA THR A 417 26.47 21.13 -8.22
C THR A 417 26.94 19.98 -7.33
N LEU A 418 28.25 19.85 -7.16
CA LEU A 418 28.88 18.89 -6.24
C LEU A 418 29.62 19.67 -5.15
N ALA A 419 29.15 19.61 -3.90
CA ALA A 419 29.68 20.42 -2.81
C ALA A 419 29.90 19.61 -1.54
N ASN A 420 31.03 19.80 -0.85
CA ASN A 420 31.30 19.26 0.50
C ASN A 420 31.07 17.75 0.68
N ASN A 421 31.09 16.97 -0.40
CA ASN A 421 31.00 15.52 -0.31
C ASN A 421 32.33 14.97 0.20
N SER A 422 32.30 13.83 0.91
CA SER A 422 33.49 13.20 1.48
C SER A 422 33.53 11.70 1.19
N ALA A 423 34.72 11.17 0.92
CA ALA A 423 34.96 9.74 0.80
C ALA A 423 36.22 9.37 1.59
N GLY A 424 36.20 8.23 2.29
CA GLY A 424 37.34 7.80 3.12
C GLY A 424 38.59 7.41 2.32
N ALA A 425 38.42 6.85 1.11
CA ALA A 425 39.54 6.46 0.24
C ALA A 425 39.69 7.38 -0.98
N ALA A 426 38.65 7.51 -1.83
CA ALA A 426 38.76 8.30 -3.06
C ALA A 426 37.40 8.76 -3.62
N GLY A 427 37.44 9.78 -4.49
CA GLY A 427 36.28 10.25 -5.22
C GLY A 427 35.25 10.94 -4.33
N ALA A 428 35.68 11.92 -3.53
CA ALA A 428 34.80 12.67 -2.65
C ALA A 428 33.58 13.24 -3.39
N ALA A 429 33.78 13.89 -4.54
CA ALA A 429 32.69 14.32 -5.42
C ALA A 429 32.18 13.15 -6.31
N ILE A 430 33.04 12.65 -7.19
CA ILE A 430 32.73 11.53 -8.10
C ILE A 430 33.87 10.52 -8.02
N TYR A 431 33.51 9.24 -7.95
CA TYR A 431 34.40 8.12 -8.23
C TYR A 431 33.91 7.42 -9.50
N GLU A 432 34.73 7.46 -10.55
CA GLU A 432 34.48 6.78 -11.82
C GLU A 432 35.29 5.49 -11.86
N ASP A 433 34.60 4.36 -11.91
CA ASP A 433 35.20 3.02 -11.89
C ASP A 433 34.93 2.24 -13.19
N SER A 434 34.17 2.81 -14.13
CA SER A 434 33.80 2.09 -15.35
C SER A 434 34.93 2.10 -16.40
N PRO A 435 35.10 1.01 -17.18
CA PRO A 435 36.04 0.98 -18.29
C PRO A 435 35.65 1.97 -19.39
N GLN A 436 36.48 3.00 -19.60
CA GLN A 436 36.18 4.06 -20.54
C GLN A 436 36.45 3.64 -21.99
N THR A 437 35.39 3.60 -22.81
CA THR A 437 35.46 3.31 -24.24
C THR A 437 34.55 4.28 -25.01
N PRO A 438 34.68 4.45 -26.33
CA PRO A 438 33.75 5.28 -27.10
C PRO A 438 32.26 4.87 -26.93
N SER A 439 31.98 3.59 -26.64
CA SER A 439 30.64 3.07 -26.38
C SER A 439 30.19 3.20 -24.90
N SER A 440 31.13 3.44 -23.99
CA SER A 440 30.94 3.61 -22.54
C SER A 440 31.76 4.82 -22.07
N PRO A 441 31.26 6.04 -22.32
CA PRO A 441 32.02 7.27 -22.06
C PRO A 441 32.06 7.66 -20.57
N GLY A 442 31.51 6.84 -19.66
CA GLY A 442 31.50 7.12 -18.23
C GLY A 442 30.64 8.33 -17.87
N VAL A 443 31.07 9.07 -16.86
CA VAL A 443 30.43 10.33 -16.46
C VAL A 443 30.71 11.44 -17.50
N VAL A 444 29.64 11.95 -18.09
CA VAL A 444 29.65 13.06 -19.05
C VAL A 444 28.98 14.28 -18.42
N GLN A 445 29.74 15.36 -18.26
CA GLN A 445 29.22 16.64 -17.79
C GLN A 445 28.98 17.59 -18.98
N LEU A 446 27.74 18.06 -19.11
CA LEU A 446 27.33 19.05 -20.09
C LEU A 446 27.27 20.44 -19.42
N ALA A 447 27.79 21.43 -20.14
CA ALA A 447 27.88 22.83 -19.70
C ALA A 447 26.51 23.53 -19.66
#